data_AF-S6VJF5-F1
#
_entry.id   AF-S6VJF5-F1
#
_cell.length_a   1.000
_cell.length_b   1.000
_cell.length_c   1.000
_cell.angle_alpha   90.00
_cell.angle_beta   90.00
_cell.angle_gamma   90.00
#
_symmetry.space_group_name_H-M   'P 1'
#
loop_
_entity.id
_entity.type
_entity.pdbx_description
1 polymer ?
#
loop_
_entity_poly.entity_id
_entity_poly.type
_entity_poly.pdbx_seq_one_letter_code
_entity_poly.pdbx_strand_id
1 'polypeptide(L)'
;FAEKLVLRGYKGIKLHTWMPPISFAPNPRMDVQACAAVREAVGPDIALMLDGYHWYSRTDALYIGRELQKLDFAWFEEPMMEDSAESYAWLAANLDIPVL
;
A
#
# COMPACT_ATOMS: atom_id res chain seq x y z
N PHE A 1 -1.91 -14.63 7.28
CA PHE A 1 -2.10 -15.25 5.94
C PHE A 1 -0.81 -15.19 5.12
N ALA A 2 -0.04 -14.11 5.21
CA ALA A 2 1.19 -13.90 4.45
C ALA A 2 2.23 -15.02 4.63
N GLU A 3 2.48 -15.50 5.85
CA GLU A 3 3.35 -16.67 6.12
C GLU A 3 2.95 -17.91 5.33
N LYS A 4 1.64 -18.19 5.20
CA LYS A 4 1.13 -19.32 4.40
C LYS A 4 1.44 -19.14 2.91
N LEU A 5 1.41 -17.90 2.41
CA LEU A 5 1.78 -17.60 1.02
C LEU A 5 3.28 -17.79 0.80
N VAL A 6 4.12 -17.37 1.75
CA VAL A 6 5.56 -17.64 1.71
C VAL A 6 5.84 -19.14 1.72
N LEU A 7 5.20 -19.90 2.61
CA LEU A 7 5.30 -21.37 2.65
C LEU A 7 4.82 -22.03 1.35
N ARG A 8 3.85 -21.42 0.66
CA ARG A 8 3.38 -21.88 -0.65
C ARG A 8 4.40 -21.62 -1.78
N GLY A 9 5.41 -20.80 -1.52
CA GLY A 9 6.51 -20.49 -2.44
C GLY A 9 6.41 -19.13 -3.12
N TYR A 10 5.43 -18.28 -2.77
CA TYR A 10 5.34 -16.94 -3.33
C TYR A 10 6.54 -16.09 -2.90
N LYS A 11 7.05 -15.28 -3.85
CA LYS A 11 8.17 -14.34 -3.64
C LYS A 11 7.73 -12.88 -3.59
N GLY A 12 6.44 -12.63 -3.85
CA GLY A 12 5.82 -11.34 -3.69
C GLY A 12 4.38 -11.47 -3.24
N ILE A 13 3.88 -10.48 -2.49
CA ILE A 13 2.52 -10.42 -1.96
C ILE A 13 1.99 -9.00 -2.15
N LYS A 14 0.86 -8.86 -2.83
CA LYS A 14 0.10 -7.61 -2.91
C LYS A 14 -1.07 -7.63 -1.94
N LEU A 15 -1.17 -6.62 -1.09
CA LEU A 15 -2.28 -6.44 -0.17
C LEU A 15 -3.37 -5.63 -0.87
N HIS A 16 -4.63 -6.08 -0.74
CA HIS A 16 -5.78 -5.19 -0.81
C HIS A 16 -6.28 -4.97 0.60
N THR A 17 -6.36 -3.71 1.02
CA THR A 17 -6.76 -3.35 2.37
C THR A 17 -8.28 -3.11 2.44
N TRP A 18 -8.74 -2.37 3.45
CA TRP A 18 -10.16 -2.25 3.74
C TRP A 18 -10.78 -1.10 2.95
N MET A 19 -11.91 -1.38 2.32
CA MET A 19 -12.71 -0.42 1.56
C MET A 19 -14.17 -0.46 2.02
N PRO A 20 -14.98 0.59 1.77
CA PRO A 20 -16.42 0.53 1.97
C PRO A 20 -17.04 -0.73 1.31
N PRO A 21 -18.02 -1.39 1.95
CA PRO A 21 -18.84 -0.93 3.07
C PRO A 21 -18.29 -1.32 4.46
N ILE A 22 -17.00 -1.67 4.60
CA ILE A 22 -16.41 -1.96 5.92
C ILE A 22 -16.51 -0.69 6.78
N SER A 23 -17.09 -0.81 7.98
CA SER A 23 -17.54 0.34 8.79
C SER A 23 -16.45 1.32 9.19
N PHE A 24 -15.21 0.85 9.31
CA PHE A 24 -14.05 1.68 9.65
C PHE A 24 -13.23 2.10 8.42
N ALA A 25 -13.65 1.69 7.21
CA ALA A 25 -12.91 1.91 5.98
C ALA A 25 -13.41 3.15 5.22
N PRO A 26 -12.51 3.83 4.48
CA PRO A 26 -11.06 3.61 4.44
C PRO A 26 -10.35 4.20 5.68
N ASN A 27 -9.20 3.64 6.06
CA ASN A 27 -8.41 4.17 7.17
C ASN A 27 -6.90 4.03 6.89
N PRO A 28 -6.23 5.13 6.51
CA PRO A 28 -4.81 5.11 6.16
C PRO A 28 -3.89 4.51 7.24
N ARG A 29 -4.20 4.71 8.52
CA ARG A 29 -3.39 4.20 9.63
C ARG A 29 -3.56 2.69 9.78
N MET A 30 -4.78 2.18 9.60
CA MET A 30 -5.02 0.74 9.61
C MET A 30 -4.32 0.05 8.45
N ASP A 31 -4.35 0.65 7.26
CA ASP A 31 -3.68 0.12 6.07
C ASP A 31 -2.17 0.01 6.28
N VAL A 32 -1.55 1.05 6.83
CA VAL A 32 -0.12 1.02 7.19
C VAL A 32 0.17 -0.03 8.26
N GLN A 33 -0.71 -0.18 9.26
CA GLN A 33 -0.56 -1.23 10.28
C GLN A 33 -0.61 -2.64 9.68
N ALA A 34 -1.49 -2.88 8.71
CA ALA A 34 -1.53 -4.15 7.98
C ALA A 34 -0.25 -4.40 7.19
N CYS A 35 0.24 -3.37 6.49
CA CYS A 35 1.48 -3.44 5.74
C CYS A 35 2.68 -3.75 6.63
N ALA A 36 2.79 -3.06 7.78
CA ALA A 36 3.84 -3.30 8.77
C ALA A 36 3.76 -4.72 9.35
N ALA A 37 2.56 -5.19 9.68
CA ALA A 37 2.35 -6.54 10.21
C ALA A 37 2.72 -7.62 9.17
N VAL A 38 2.42 -7.40 7.89
CA VAL A 38 2.84 -8.33 6.82
C VAL A 38 4.35 -8.29 6.65
N ARG A 39 4.99 -7.12 6.60
CA ARG A 39 6.45 -7.00 6.51
C ARG A 39 7.15 -7.73 7.65
N GLU A 40 6.70 -7.54 8.89
CA GLU A 40 7.24 -8.24 10.06
C GLU A 40 7.12 -9.76 9.91
N ALA A 41 5.96 -10.24 9.45
CA ALA A 41 5.70 -11.67 9.34
C ALA A 41 6.49 -12.37 8.23
N VAL A 42 6.86 -11.66 7.15
CA VAL A 42 7.51 -12.27 5.98
C VAL A 42 8.99 -11.92 5.81
N GLY A 43 9.51 -11.02 6.64
CA GLY A 43 10.88 -10.54 6.55
C GLY A 43 11.15 -9.66 5.32
N PRO A 44 12.40 -9.21 5.12
CA PRO A 44 12.74 -8.24 4.07
C PRO A 44 12.77 -8.82 2.65
N ASP A 45 12.98 -10.12 2.48
CA ASP A 45 13.25 -10.74 1.17
C ASP A 45 12.01 -10.97 0.30
N ILE A 46 10.80 -10.76 0.85
CA ILE A 46 9.54 -10.87 0.11
C ILE A 46 9.16 -9.49 -0.42
N ALA A 47 8.94 -9.40 -1.72
CA ALA A 47 8.43 -8.18 -2.34
C ALA A 47 7.00 -7.92 -1.85
N LEU A 48 6.75 -6.71 -1.34
CA LEU A 48 5.42 -6.32 -0.85
C LEU A 48 4.89 -5.14 -1.65
N MET A 49 3.60 -5.19 -1.95
CA MET A 49 2.91 -4.17 -2.73
C MET A 49 1.60 -3.83 -2.05
N LEU A 50 1.18 -2.57 -2.13
CA LEU A 50 -0.13 -2.14 -1.62
C LEU A 50 -1.00 -1.66 -2.77
N ASP A 51 -2.20 -2.22 -2.85
CA ASP A 51 -3.34 -1.76 -3.64
C ASP A 51 -4.45 -1.37 -2.65
N GLY A 52 -4.47 -0.10 -2.29
CA GLY A 52 -5.28 0.41 -1.18
C GLY A 52 -6.67 0.82 -1.63
N TYR A 53 -7.36 1.62 -0.81
CA TYR A 53 -8.60 2.27 -1.26
C TYR A 53 -8.34 3.27 -2.40
N HIS A 54 -9.14 3.16 -3.47
CA HIS A 54 -8.91 3.87 -4.74
C HIS A 54 -9.26 5.36 -4.78
N TRP A 55 -9.71 5.94 -3.66
CA TRP A 55 -10.11 7.36 -3.61
C TRP A 55 -9.57 8.06 -2.36
N TYR A 56 -8.34 7.75 -1.93
CA TYR A 56 -7.71 8.53 -0.88
C TYR A 56 -7.55 10.00 -1.30
N SER A 57 -7.54 10.88 -0.30
CA SER A 57 -7.08 12.26 -0.52
C SER A 57 -5.58 12.26 -0.84
N ARG A 58 -5.09 13.30 -1.52
CA ARG A 58 -3.65 13.49 -1.75
C ARG A 58 -2.82 13.38 -0.47
N THR A 59 -3.32 13.94 0.64
CA THR A 59 -2.64 13.91 1.94
C THR A 59 -2.60 12.51 2.56
N ASP A 60 -3.69 11.74 2.41
CA ASP A 60 -3.74 10.37 2.91
C ASP A 60 -2.84 9.45 2.08
N ALA A 61 -2.90 9.55 0.75
CA ALA A 61 -2.03 8.79 -0.15
C ALA A 61 -0.55 9.11 0.11
N LEU A 62 -0.19 10.38 0.29
CA LEU A 62 1.18 10.78 0.63
C LEU A 62 1.62 10.18 1.98
N TYR A 63 0.76 10.21 3.00
CA TYR A 63 1.06 9.58 4.28
C TYR A 63 1.33 8.08 4.11
N ILE A 64 0.43 7.35 3.45
CA ILE A 64 0.58 5.90 3.23
C ILE A 64 1.88 5.62 2.48
N GLY A 65 2.11 6.29 1.35
CA GLY A 65 3.31 6.09 0.53
C GLY A 65 4.61 6.32 1.30
N ARG A 66 4.66 7.35 2.18
CA ARG A 66 5.83 7.59 3.04
C ARG A 66 6.05 6.51 4.09
N GLU A 67 4.99 5.89 4.61
CA GLU A 67 5.12 4.76 5.52
C GLU A 67 5.52 3.48 4.76
N LEU A 68 4.98 3.24 3.57
CA LEU A 68 5.36 2.13 2.70
C LEU A 68 6.86 2.16 2.34
N GLN A 69 7.42 3.34 2.08
CA GLN A 69 8.86 3.52 1.86
C GLN A 69 9.70 3.03 3.05
N LYS A 70 9.27 3.28 4.29
CA LYS A 70 10.00 2.81 5.49
C LYS A 70 9.95 1.30 5.64
N LEU A 71 8.92 0.68 5.07
CA LEU A 71 8.68 -0.76 5.09
C LEU A 71 9.26 -1.48 3.87
N ASP A 72 9.97 -0.77 2.99
CA ASP A 72 10.55 -1.29 1.76
C ASP A 72 9.52 -1.99 0.85
N PHE A 73 8.36 -1.35 0.64
CA PHE A 73 7.38 -1.83 -0.33
C PHE A 73 7.83 -1.49 -1.76
N ALA A 74 7.55 -2.40 -2.69
CA ALA A 74 7.98 -2.31 -4.08
C ALA A 74 7.14 -1.32 -4.90
N TRP A 75 5.84 -1.17 -4.61
CA TRP A 75 5.01 -0.13 -5.22
C TRP A 75 3.74 0.17 -4.41
N PHE A 76 3.13 1.31 -4.73
CA PHE A 76 1.80 1.75 -4.27
C PHE A 76 0.87 1.94 -5.47
N GLU A 77 -0.19 1.13 -5.54
CA GLU A 77 -1.08 1.01 -6.70
C GLU A 77 -2.41 1.72 -6.46
N GLU A 78 -2.88 2.43 -7.47
CA GLU A 78 -4.20 3.06 -7.57
C GLU A 78 -4.70 3.73 -6.26
N PRO A 79 -3.94 4.65 -5.63
CA PRO A 79 -4.35 5.16 -4.31
C PRO A 79 -5.39 6.29 -4.37
N MET A 80 -5.66 6.86 -5.54
CA MET A 80 -6.50 8.04 -5.72
C MET A 80 -7.35 7.91 -6.99
N MET A 81 -8.33 8.80 -7.17
CA MET A 81 -9.16 8.83 -8.39
C MET A 81 -8.28 8.92 -9.66
N GLU A 82 -8.25 7.85 -10.46
CA GLU A 82 -7.37 7.71 -11.64
C GLU A 82 -7.56 8.80 -12.70
N ASP A 83 -8.79 9.34 -12.80
CA ASP A 83 -9.09 10.44 -13.73
C ASP A 83 -8.25 11.71 -13.46
N SER A 84 -7.70 11.87 -12.25
CA SER A 84 -6.83 13.00 -11.90
C SER A 84 -5.35 12.66 -12.11
N ALA A 85 -4.91 12.68 -13.37
CA ALA A 85 -3.50 12.51 -13.73
C ALA A 85 -2.58 13.49 -12.98
N GLU A 86 -3.02 14.71 -12.68
CA GLU A 86 -2.26 15.70 -11.92
C GLU A 86 -2.05 15.29 -10.46
N SER A 87 -3.00 14.56 -9.87
CA SER A 87 -2.85 14.03 -8.51
C SER A 87 -1.79 12.93 -8.48
N TYR A 88 -1.79 12.04 -9.48
CA TYR A 88 -0.76 11.01 -9.63
C TYR A 88 0.62 11.59 -9.91
N ALA A 89 0.73 12.57 -10.81
CA ALA A 89 1.98 13.28 -11.08
C ALA A 89 2.51 13.98 -9.82
N TRP A 90 1.62 14.63 -9.05
CA TRP A 90 1.98 15.23 -7.78
C TRP A 90 2.46 14.19 -6.77
N LEU A 91 1.78 13.05 -6.64
CA LEU A 91 2.14 12.02 -5.67
C LEU A 91 3.47 11.36 -6.02
N ALA A 92 3.68 10.99 -7.28
CA ALA A 92 4.93 10.43 -7.78
C ALA A 92 6.12 11.39 -7.61
N ALA A 93 5.90 12.70 -7.76
CA ALA A 93 6.93 13.71 -7.48
C ALA A 93 7.26 13.87 -5.98
N ASN A 94 6.37 13.39 -5.09
CA ASN A 94 6.51 13.49 -3.63
C ASN A 94 6.84 12.17 -2.95
N LEU A 95 7.02 11.08 -3.69
CA LEU A 95 7.34 9.75 -3.16
C LEU A 95 8.55 9.16 -3.89
N ASP A 96 9.34 8.39 -3.16
CA ASP A 96 10.45 7.59 -3.69
C ASP A 96 9.99 6.18 -4.07
N ILE A 97 8.90 5.69 -3.46
CA ILE A 97 8.27 4.41 -3.83
C ILE A 97 7.58 4.57 -5.20
N PRO A 98 7.72 3.61 -6.13
CA PRO A 98 6.97 3.60 -7.38
C PRO A 98 5.45 3.71 -7.14
N VAL A 99 4.81 4.65 -7.85
CA VAL A 99 3.35 4.77 -7.92
C VAL A 99 2.90 4.12 -9.23
N LEU A 100 2.01 3.13 -9.14
CA LEU A 100 1.46 2.40 -10.28
C LEU A 100 -0.04 2.69 -10.47
#